data_AF-A0A968I2P9-F1
#
_entry.id   AF-A0A968I2P9-F1
#
_cell.length_a   1.000
_cell.length_b   1.000
_cell.length_c   1.000
_cell.angle_alpha   90.00
_cell.angle_beta   90.00
_cell.angle_gamma   90.00
#
_symmetry.space_group_name_H-M   'P 1'
#
loop_
_entity.id
_entity.type
_entity.pdbx_description
1 polymer ?
#
loop_
_entity_poly.entity_id
_entity_poly.type
_entity_poly.pdbx_seq_one_letter_code
_entity_poly.pdbx_strand_id
1 'polypeptide(L)'
;MNQKTVSRLESAPIRTVWKMPAWVMGLLYGVSSLGLIVGVWYLVRAVVGADLPTPQATAVVLWELVRNPFHYGGPNDQGIARLLVSSLGRVGLGWLLGAIVAIPLGMLMGSVPVVQRLMNPIVQVLRPVSPLAWYPIALVTLKVTPNALVFVIFITSLWPTVINTAFGVGNIPRDYRNVARVFNFTPDRYVRQVLLPFALPHILTGLRVSFGIAWMVIVAPRCSPARAASDSSCGIRTTPSVTKKSSAPSPSSVRRDCCWIASSNGRNAR
;
A
#
# COMPACT_ATOMS: atom_id res chain seq x y z
N MET A 1 1.34 34.43 -53.93
CA MET A 1 0.08 33.94 -53.33
C MET A 1 -0.59 35.12 -52.60
N ASN A 2 -1.92 35.27 -52.67
CA ASN A 2 -2.58 36.54 -52.31
C ASN A 2 -3.03 36.58 -50.83
N GLN A 3 -2.83 37.70 -50.11
CA GLN A 3 -3.30 37.88 -48.73
C GLN A 3 -4.83 37.78 -48.60
N LYS A 4 -5.59 38.18 -49.63
CA LYS A 4 -7.06 38.04 -49.66
C LYS A 4 -7.55 36.58 -49.67
N THR A 5 -6.70 35.61 -50.04
CA THR A 5 -7.02 34.18 -49.92
C THR A 5 -6.69 33.60 -48.54
N VAL A 6 -5.69 34.13 -47.83
CA VAL A 6 -5.33 33.66 -46.48
C VAL A 6 -6.42 34.04 -45.47
N SER A 7 -6.78 35.32 -45.42
CA SER A 7 -7.83 35.86 -44.54
C SER A 7 -9.22 35.23 -44.72
N ARG A 8 -9.51 34.65 -45.89
CA ARG A 8 -10.77 33.94 -46.13
C ARG A 8 -10.81 32.55 -45.47
N LEU A 9 -9.68 31.85 -45.37
CA LEU A 9 -9.62 30.51 -44.77
C LEU A 9 -9.78 30.55 -43.25
N GLU A 10 -9.25 31.59 -42.61
CA GLU A 10 -9.34 31.81 -41.16
C GLU A 10 -10.79 32.13 -40.69
N SER A 11 -11.65 32.54 -41.63
CA SER A 11 -13.04 32.92 -41.35
C SER A 11 -14.05 31.76 -41.31
N ALA A 12 -13.62 30.52 -41.52
CA ALA A 12 -14.50 29.36 -41.49
C ALA A 12 -14.92 29.01 -40.04
N PRO A 13 -16.19 29.21 -39.64
CA PRO A 13 -16.61 28.86 -38.29
C PRO A 13 -16.56 27.35 -38.12
N ILE A 14 -15.79 26.87 -37.14
CA ILE A 14 -15.78 25.47 -36.74
C ILE A 14 -17.20 25.12 -36.28
N ARG A 15 -17.99 24.51 -37.17
CA ARG A 15 -19.35 24.04 -36.88
C ARG A 15 -19.25 22.91 -35.85
N THR A 16 -19.36 23.26 -34.58
CA THR A 16 -19.49 22.32 -33.47
C THR A 16 -20.83 21.60 -33.58
N VAL A 17 -20.84 20.51 -34.34
CA VAL A 17 -22.04 19.77 -34.80
C VAL A 17 -22.95 19.33 -33.64
N TRP A 18 -22.41 19.20 -32.43
CA TRP A 18 -23.14 18.85 -31.22
C TRP A 18 -22.95 19.89 -30.10
N LYS A 19 -23.96 20.74 -29.89
CA LYS A 19 -24.15 21.49 -28.63
C LYS A 19 -24.76 20.59 -27.54
N MET A 20 -24.09 19.48 -27.21
CA MET A 20 -24.43 18.75 -25.98
C MET A 20 -24.08 19.63 -24.77
N PRO A 21 -24.88 19.63 -23.68
CA PRO A 21 -24.45 20.24 -22.44
C PRO A 21 -23.26 19.44 -21.86
N ALA A 22 -22.33 20.13 -21.20
CA ALA A 22 -21.02 19.56 -20.82
C ALA A 22 -21.11 18.28 -19.98
N TRP A 23 -22.17 18.10 -19.19
CA TRP A 23 -22.40 16.88 -18.39
C TRP A 23 -22.69 15.63 -19.24
N VAL A 24 -23.32 15.77 -20.41
CA VAL A 24 -23.54 14.65 -21.35
C VAL A 24 -22.22 14.22 -22.00
N MET A 25 -21.37 15.18 -22.40
CA MET A 25 -20.02 14.88 -22.88
C MET A 25 -19.19 14.18 -21.79
N GLY A 26 -19.25 14.67 -20.54
CA GLY A 26 -18.62 14.02 -19.39
C GLY A 26 -19.09 12.57 -19.18
N LEU A 27 -20.40 12.31 -19.28
CA LEU A 27 -20.95 10.95 -19.24
C LEU A 27 -20.48 10.09 -20.40
N LEU A 28 -20.46 10.61 -21.63
CA LEU A 28 -19.99 9.86 -22.81
C LEU A 28 -18.50 9.49 -22.70
N TYR A 29 -17.65 10.40 -22.22
CA TYR A 29 -16.24 10.07 -21.94
C TYR A 29 -16.10 9.05 -20.80
N GLY A 30 -16.89 9.15 -19.73
CA GLY A 30 -16.90 8.17 -18.64
C GLY A 30 -17.34 6.77 -19.09
N VAL A 31 -18.47 6.67 -19.80
CA VAL A 31 -19.01 5.39 -20.30
C VAL A 31 -18.10 4.77 -21.36
N SER A 32 -17.56 5.56 -22.29
CA SER A 32 -16.60 5.05 -23.29
C SER A 32 -15.30 4.58 -22.65
N SER A 33 -14.78 5.27 -21.64
CA SER A 33 -13.60 4.83 -20.88
C SER A 33 -13.84 3.50 -20.15
N LEU A 34 -14.98 3.35 -19.46
CA LEU A 34 -15.36 2.09 -18.80
C LEU A 34 -15.56 0.96 -19.82
N GLY A 35 -16.19 1.22 -20.95
CA GLY A 35 -16.34 0.26 -22.05
C GLY A 35 -14.99 -0.18 -22.63
N LEU A 36 -14.04 0.74 -22.79
CA LEU A 36 -12.67 0.44 -23.21
C LEU A 36 -11.95 -0.48 -22.22
N ILE A 37 -12.06 -0.20 -20.92
CA ILE A 37 -11.45 -1.03 -19.86
C ILE A 37 -12.01 -2.46 -19.89
N VAL A 38 -13.34 -2.62 -20.01
CA VAL A 38 -13.98 -3.93 -20.11
C VAL A 38 -13.58 -4.66 -21.38
N GLY A 39 -13.55 -3.97 -22.54
CA GLY A 39 -13.08 -4.53 -23.80
C GLY A 39 -11.63 -5.02 -23.75
N VAL A 40 -10.73 -4.21 -23.18
CA VAL A 40 -9.32 -4.57 -22.96
C VAL A 40 -9.20 -5.78 -22.01
N TRP A 41 -10.00 -5.88 -20.96
CA TRP A 41 -10.00 -7.06 -20.07
C TRP A 41 -10.41 -8.34 -20.82
N TYR A 42 -11.44 -8.29 -21.68
CA TYR A 42 -11.78 -9.44 -22.53
C TYR A 42 -10.64 -9.82 -23.50
N LEU A 43 -9.96 -8.85 -24.10
CA LEU A 43 -8.81 -9.10 -24.98
C LEU A 43 -7.63 -9.71 -24.21
N VAL A 44 -7.29 -9.18 -23.03
CA VAL A 44 -6.23 -9.73 -22.16
C VAL A 44 -6.56 -11.16 -21.74
N ARG A 45 -7.82 -11.45 -21.37
CA ARG A 45 -8.26 -12.82 -21.07
C ARG A 45 -8.15 -13.75 -22.30
N ALA A 46 -8.47 -13.27 -23.49
CA ALA A 46 -8.34 -14.06 -24.72
C ALA A 46 -6.88 -14.39 -25.08
N VAL A 47 -5.91 -13.54 -24.69
CA VAL A 47 -4.48 -13.75 -24.93
C VAL A 47 -3.81 -14.60 -23.85
N VAL A 48 -4.17 -14.39 -22.57
CA VAL A 48 -3.50 -15.03 -21.42
C VAL A 48 -4.16 -16.36 -21.01
N GLY A 49 -5.43 -16.58 -21.36
CA GLY A 49 -6.10 -17.88 -21.17
C GLY A 49 -7.05 -17.95 -19.98
N ALA A 50 -7.35 -19.17 -19.54
CA ALA A 50 -8.45 -19.48 -18.63
C ALA A 50 -8.21 -19.08 -17.16
N ASP A 51 -6.95 -18.86 -16.76
CA ASP A 51 -6.57 -18.51 -15.38
C ASP A 51 -7.07 -17.11 -14.95
N LEU A 52 -7.50 -16.28 -15.92
CA LEU A 52 -8.16 -15.01 -15.66
C LEU A 52 -9.70 -15.16 -15.65
N PRO A 53 -10.38 -14.85 -14.54
CA PRO A 53 -11.84 -14.86 -14.49
C PRO A 53 -12.44 -13.83 -15.45
N THR A 54 -13.68 -14.07 -15.90
CA THR A 54 -14.42 -13.08 -16.69
C THR A 54 -14.81 -11.88 -15.81
N PRO A 55 -14.94 -10.67 -16.40
CA PRO A 55 -15.49 -9.53 -15.67
C PRO A 55 -16.89 -9.81 -15.12
N GLN A 56 -17.71 -10.65 -15.78
CA GLN A 56 -19.01 -11.07 -15.24
C GLN A 56 -18.87 -11.93 -13.97
N ALA A 57 -18.01 -12.95 -13.97
CA ALA A 57 -17.82 -13.80 -12.80
C ALA A 57 -17.25 -13.00 -11.62
N THR A 58 -16.28 -12.11 -11.89
CA THR A 58 -15.74 -11.17 -10.88
C THR A 58 -16.82 -10.21 -10.36
N ALA A 59 -17.73 -9.72 -11.22
CA ALA A 59 -18.82 -8.84 -10.81
C ALA A 59 -19.89 -9.56 -9.96
N VAL A 60 -20.20 -10.83 -10.23
CA VAL A 60 -21.12 -11.63 -9.38
C VAL A 60 -20.54 -11.82 -7.99
N VAL A 61 -19.29 -12.28 -7.89
CA VAL A 61 -18.60 -12.45 -6.59
C VAL A 61 -18.50 -11.12 -5.84
N LEU A 62 -18.17 -10.02 -6.53
CA LEU A 62 -18.13 -8.67 -5.95
C LEU A 62 -19.51 -8.26 -5.41
N TRP A 63 -20.59 -8.53 -6.14
CA TRP A 63 -21.96 -8.19 -5.73
C TRP A 63 -22.40 -8.96 -4.48
N GLU A 64 -22.08 -10.25 -4.38
CA GLU A 64 -22.35 -11.07 -3.19
C GLU A 64 -21.59 -10.56 -1.96
N LEU A 65 -20.30 -10.25 -2.13
CA LEU A 65 -19.44 -9.70 -1.07
C LEU A 65 -19.87 -8.30 -0.60
N VAL A 66 -20.37 -7.46 -1.52
CA VAL A 66 -20.94 -6.12 -1.23
C VAL A 66 -22.30 -6.21 -0.56
N ARG A 67 -23.13 -7.22 -0.90
CA ARG A 67 -24.47 -7.42 -0.34
C ARG A 67 -24.45 -7.81 1.14
N ASN A 68 -23.42 -8.55 1.59
CA ASN A 68 -23.29 -9.04 2.96
C ASN A 68 -21.99 -8.55 3.65
N PRO A 69 -21.78 -7.22 3.80
CA PRO A 69 -20.47 -6.65 4.12
C PRO A 69 -19.93 -7.03 5.51
N PHE A 70 -20.81 -7.38 6.46
CA PHE A 70 -20.47 -7.76 7.84
C PHE A 70 -20.55 -9.27 8.12
N HIS A 71 -20.65 -10.12 7.09
CA HIS A 71 -20.78 -11.58 7.24
C HIS A 71 -19.60 -12.23 8.01
N TYR A 72 -19.85 -13.41 8.56
CA TYR A 72 -18.89 -14.20 9.33
C TYR A 72 -19.24 -15.70 9.21
N GLY A 73 -18.74 -16.34 8.15
CA GLY A 73 -18.86 -17.78 7.93
C GLY A 73 -17.75 -18.59 8.63
N GLY A 74 -16.60 -17.96 8.90
CA GLY A 74 -15.52 -18.57 9.67
C GLY A 74 -14.19 -17.79 9.61
N PRO A 75 -13.05 -18.44 9.92
CA PRO A 75 -11.74 -17.79 9.88
C PRO A 75 -11.37 -17.26 8.48
N ASN A 76 -11.66 -18.04 7.43
CA ASN A 76 -11.35 -17.69 6.03
C ASN A 76 -12.53 -17.03 5.28
N ASP A 77 -13.76 -17.08 5.83
CA ASP A 77 -14.95 -16.46 5.22
C ASP A 77 -15.47 -15.32 6.10
N GLN A 78 -15.17 -14.10 5.69
CA GLN A 78 -15.49 -12.86 6.39
C GLN A 78 -15.91 -11.79 5.39
N GLY A 79 -17.00 -11.07 5.66
CA GLY A 79 -17.45 -9.97 4.82
C GLY A 79 -16.42 -8.85 4.71
N ILE A 80 -16.43 -8.12 3.58
CA ILE A 80 -15.41 -7.10 3.24
C ILE A 80 -15.14 -6.14 4.41
N ALA A 81 -16.16 -5.68 5.12
CA ALA A 81 -15.98 -4.69 6.18
C ALA A 81 -15.10 -5.20 7.33
N ARG A 82 -15.13 -6.50 7.67
CA ARG A 82 -14.26 -7.10 8.70
C ARG A 82 -12.81 -7.20 8.23
N LEU A 83 -12.61 -7.63 6.97
CA LEU A 83 -11.30 -7.70 6.32
C LEU A 83 -10.67 -6.31 6.13
N LEU A 84 -11.50 -5.32 5.81
CA LEU A 84 -11.12 -3.91 5.69
C LEU A 84 -10.72 -3.35 7.05
N VAL A 85 -11.60 -3.39 8.06
CA VAL A 85 -11.33 -2.84 9.41
C VAL A 85 -10.11 -3.49 10.06
N SER A 86 -9.97 -4.82 9.97
CA SER A 86 -8.80 -5.52 10.53
C SER A 86 -7.49 -5.21 9.80
N SER A 87 -7.54 -4.83 8.51
CA SER A 87 -6.37 -4.32 7.77
C SER A 87 -6.10 -2.85 8.10
N LEU A 88 -7.14 -2.01 8.13
CA LEU A 88 -7.07 -0.58 8.42
C LEU A 88 -6.53 -0.31 9.83
N GLY A 89 -6.96 -1.09 10.83
CA GLY A 89 -6.45 -0.99 12.19
C GLY A 89 -4.96 -1.31 12.30
N ARG A 90 -4.44 -2.28 11.54
CA ARG A 90 -3.00 -2.62 11.52
C ARG A 90 -2.17 -1.52 10.85
N VAL A 91 -2.64 -0.99 9.72
CA VAL A 91 -2.00 0.15 9.04
C VAL A 91 -2.01 1.38 9.93
N GLY A 92 -3.17 1.72 10.50
CA GLY A 92 -3.35 2.85 11.40
C GLY A 92 -2.48 2.77 12.64
N LEU A 93 -2.41 1.63 13.33
CA LEU A 93 -1.55 1.46 14.51
C LEU A 93 -0.06 1.64 14.17
N GLY A 94 0.43 0.98 13.12
CA GLY A 94 1.85 1.09 12.72
C GLY A 94 2.23 2.51 12.29
N TRP A 95 1.35 3.17 11.53
CA TRP A 95 1.54 4.54 11.06
C TRP A 95 1.41 5.59 12.17
N LEU A 96 0.47 5.42 13.12
CA LEU A 96 0.33 6.32 14.27
C LEU A 96 1.54 6.22 15.21
N LEU A 97 2.01 5.00 15.52
CA LEU A 97 3.26 4.81 16.26
C LEU A 97 4.45 5.44 15.52
N GLY A 98 4.50 5.27 14.20
CA GLY A 98 5.51 5.89 13.33
C GLY A 98 5.48 7.41 13.42
N ALA A 99 4.30 8.02 13.32
CA ALA A 99 4.08 9.46 13.41
C ALA A 99 4.48 10.03 14.79
N ILE A 100 4.08 9.37 15.89
CA ILE A 100 4.37 9.80 17.27
C ILE A 100 5.88 9.87 17.53
N VAL A 101 6.68 8.97 16.93
CA VAL A 101 8.15 9.00 17.03
C VAL A 101 8.78 9.95 15.99
N ALA A 102 8.26 9.96 14.76
CA ALA A 102 8.84 10.68 13.64
C ALA A 102 8.69 12.20 13.73
N ILE A 103 7.56 12.71 14.26
CA ILE A 103 7.32 14.15 14.40
C ILE A 103 8.35 14.79 15.35
N PRO A 104 8.50 14.37 16.62
CA PRO A 104 9.50 14.97 17.51
C PRO A 104 10.93 14.76 17.02
N LEU A 105 11.26 13.59 16.44
CA LEU A 105 12.60 13.34 15.87
C LEU A 105 12.88 14.28 14.68
N GLY A 106 11.92 14.49 13.79
CA GLY A 106 12.01 15.45 12.68
C GLY A 106 12.12 16.91 13.17
N MET A 107 11.38 17.28 14.21
CA MET A 107 11.47 18.62 14.82
C MET A 107 12.83 18.86 15.47
N LEU A 108 13.42 17.87 16.14
CA LEU A 108 14.78 17.93 16.67
C LEU A 108 15.83 18.04 15.55
N MET A 109 15.70 17.23 14.50
CA MET A 109 16.57 17.28 13.32
C MET A 109 16.52 18.63 12.58
N GLY A 110 15.35 19.25 12.45
CA GLY A 110 15.23 20.58 11.82
C GLY A 110 15.67 21.73 12.73
N SER A 111 15.54 21.59 14.06
CA SER A 111 15.87 22.64 15.02
C SER A 111 17.36 22.73 15.35
N VAL A 112 18.06 21.58 15.37
CA VAL A 112 19.45 21.46 15.85
C VAL A 112 20.37 20.98 14.71
N PRO A 113 21.27 21.84 14.19
CA PRO A 113 22.10 21.51 13.02
C PRO A 113 23.10 20.38 13.30
N VAL A 114 23.46 20.12 14.56
CA VAL A 114 24.29 18.97 14.97
C VAL A 114 23.53 17.66 14.75
N VAL A 115 22.27 17.58 15.20
CA VAL A 115 21.40 16.41 15.00
C VAL A 115 21.12 16.22 13.52
N GLN A 116 20.89 17.31 12.77
CA GLN A 116 20.75 17.26 11.31
C GLN A 116 21.95 16.60 10.63
N ARG A 117 23.19 17.04 10.97
CA ARG A 117 24.43 16.50 10.40
C ARG A 117 24.65 15.03 10.76
N LEU A 118 24.36 14.63 11.99
CA LEU A 118 24.51 13.25 12.47
C LEU A 118 23.49 12.29 11.83
N MET A 119 22.24 12.73 11.67
CA MET A 119 21.16 11.92 11.11
C MET A 119 21.17 11.86 9.57
N ASN A 120 21.74 12.86 8.88
CA ASN A 120 21.78 12.91 7.42
C ASN A 120 22.38 11.66 6.75
N PRO A 121 23.59 11.14 7.13
CA PRO A 121 24.12 9.91 6.53
C PRO A 121 23.26 8.69 6.82
N ILE A 122 22.71 8.57 8.03
CA ILE A 122 21.79 7.49 8.41
C ILE A 122 20.55 7.50 7.51
N VAL A 123 19.92 8.67 7.34
CA VAL A 123 18.77 8.89 6.45
C VAL A 123 19.11 8.62 4.98
N GLN A 124 20.32 8.92 4.52
CA GLN A 124 20.74 8.62 3.14
C GLN A 124 20.87 7.11 2.91
N VAL A 125 21.47 6.36 3.85
CA VAL A 125 21.61 4.90 3.77
C VAL A 125 20.27 4.17 3.91
N LEU A 126 19.36 4.67 4.75
CA LEU A 126 18.05 4.05 4.99
C LEU A 126 16.99 4.38 3.93
N ARG A 127 17.10 5.51 3.22
CA ARG A 127 16.16 5.91 2.16
C ARG A 127 15.97 4.89 1.02
N PRO A 128 17.02 4.25 0.45
CA PRO A 128 16.86 3.25 -0.61
C PRO A 128 16.48 1.85 -0.11
N VAL A 129 16.43 1.61 1.22
CA VAL A 129 16.15 0.26 1.75
C VAL A 129 14.68 -0.10 1.50
N SER A 130 14.46 -1.14 0.68
CA SER A 130 13.11 -1.57 0.35
C SER A 130 12.31 -1.97 1.61
N PRO A 131 11.02 -1.62 1.72
CA PRO A 131 10.16 -2.04 2.83
C PRO A 131 10.17 -3.55 3.10
N LEU A 132 10.34 -4.37 2.05
CA LEU A 132 10.27 -5.82 2.13
C LEU A 132 11.46 -6.44 2.91
N ALA A 133 12.62 -5.78 2.91
CA ALA A 133 13.81 -6.25 3.64
C ALA A 133 13.61 -6.34 5.17
N TRP A 134 12.71 -5.53 5.71
CA TRP A 134 12.39 -5.52 7.15
C TRP A 134 11.45 -6.67 7.58
N TYR A 135 10.72 -7.27 6.63
CA TYR A 135 9.67 -8.25 6.95
C TYR A 135 10.19 -9.57 7.55
N PRO A 136 11.29 -10.19 7.07
CA PRO A 136 11.87 -11.36 7.73
C PRO A 136 12.36 -11.07 9.16
N ILE A 137 12.98 -9.90 9.37
CA ILE A 137 13.48 -9.46 10.68
C ILE A 137 12.30 -9.28 11.65
N ALA A 138 11.20 -8.69 11.19
CA ALA A 138 9.97 -8.51 11.96
C ALA A 138 9.31 -9.85 12.33
N LEU A 139 9.35 -10.86 11.45
CA LEU A 139 8.87 -12.21 11.76
C LEU A 139 9.74 -12.94 12.79
N VAL A 140 11.07 -12.87 12.68
CA VAL A 140 11.99 -13.54 13.61
C VAL A 140 11.89 -12.95 15.03
N THR A 141 11.79 -11.62 15.13
CA THR A 141 11.71 -10.90 16.41
C THR A 141 10.36 -11.05 17.10
N LEU A 142 9.25 -10.86 16.39
CA LEU A 142 7.91 -10.83 16.98
C LEU A 142 7.17 -12.18 16.94
N LYS A 143 7.64 -13.14 16.12
CA LYS A 143 7.09 -14.51 15.94
C LYS A 143 5.60 -14.61 15.58
N VAL A 144 4.94 -13.47 15.35
CA VAL A 144 3.49 -13.31 15.17
C VAL A 144 3.25 -12.43 13.94
N THR A 145 2.70 -13.01 12.88
CA THR A 145 2.54 -12.35 11.57
C THR A 145 1.84 -10.97 11.63
N PRO A 146 0.68 -10.77 12.28
CA PRO A 146 0.06 -9.44 12.30
C PRO A 146 0.94 -8.36 12.96
N ASN A 147 1.70 -8.72 14.00
CA ASN A 147 2.60 -7.78 14.70
C ASN A 147 3.82 -7.45 13.82
N ALA A 148 4.33 -8.43 13.07
CA ALA A 148 5.42 -8.22 12.12
C ALA A 148 5.07 -7.18 11.04
N LEU A 149 3.85 -7.21 10.47
CA LEU A 149 3.43 -6.17 9.52
C LEU A 149 3.36 -4.78 10.17
N VAL A 150 2.86 -4.67 11.40
CA VAL A 150 2.79 -3.39 12.13
C VAL A 150 4.19 -2.79 12.34
N PHE A 151 5.19 -3.61 12.66
CA PHE A 151 6.59 -3.17 12.79
C PHE A 151 7.19 -2.70 11.46
N VAL A 152 6.96 -3.39 10.35
CA VAL A 152 7.44 -2.95 9.02
C VAL A 152 6.78 -1.62 8.63
N ILE A 153 5.48 -1.47 8.87
CA ILE A 153 4.76 -0.21 8.64
C ILE A 153 5.31 0.92 9.52
N PHE A 154 5.64 0.65 10.79
CA PHE A 154 6.29 1.62 11.69
C PHE A 154 7.63 2.12 11.13
N ILE A 155 8.57 1.22 10.82
CA ILE A 155 9.90 1.60 10.29
C ILE A 155 9.80 2.36 8.95
N THR A 156 8.88 1.94 8.07
CA THR A 156 8.78 2.50 6.71
C THR A 156 8.00 3.81 6.63
N SER A 157 7.07 4.05 7.57
CA SER A 157 6.37 5.34 7.71
C SER A 157 7.16 6.40 8.47
N LEU A 158 8.13 5.98 9.31
CA LEU A 158 8.98 6.87 10.10
C LEU A 158 9.82 7.80 9.22
N TRP A 159 10.66 7.26 8.31
CA TRP A 159 11.62 8.07 7.55
C TRP A 159 10.99 9.15 6.66
N PRO A 160 9.94 8.90 5.87
CA PRO A 160 9.28 9.96 5.08
C PRO A 160 8.70 11.07 5.96
N THR A 161 8.16 10.71 7.13
CA THR A 161 7.58 11.67 8.09
C THR A 161 8.67 12.52 8.75
N VAL A 162 9.79 11.91 9.17
CA VAL A 162 10.97 12.61 9.71
C VAL A 162 11.53 13.59 8.69
N ILE A 163 11.77 13.16 7.44
CA ILE A 163 12.40 13.98 6.40
C ILE A 163 11.57 15.23 6.09
N ASN A 164 10.26 15.06 5.87
CA ASN A 164 9.36 16.19 5.56
C ASN A 164 9.24 17.16 6.75
N THR A 165 9.16 16.64 7.98
CA THR A 165 9.11 17.46 9.20
C THR A 165 10.41 18.26 9.39
N ALA A 166 11.57 17.61 9.25
CA ALA A 166 12.88 18.26 9.37
C ALA A 166 13.10 19.33 8.28
N PHE A 167 12.61 19.11 7.06
CA PHE A 167 12.63 20.09 5.98
C PHE A 167 11.76 21.31 6.30
N GLY A 168 10.51 21.10 6.75
CA GLY A 168 9.60 22.20 7.13
C GLY A 168 10.11 23.04 8.29
N VAL A 169 10.72 22.42 9.30
CA VAL A 169 11.34 23.12 10.44
C VAL A 169 12.65 23.81 10.05
N GLY A 170 13.48 23.19 9.20
CA GLY A 170 14.76 23.74 8.77
C GLY A 170 14.65 24.95 7.83
N ASN A 171 13.54 25.09 7.10
CA ASN A 171 13.29 26.19 6.16
C ASN A 171 12.72 27.47 6.81
N ILE A 172 12.54 27.51 8.14
CA ILE A 172 11.99 28.69 8.84
C ILE A 172 12.92 29.91 8.66
N PRO A 173 12.45 31.04 8.10
CA PRO A 173 13.24 32.26 7.97
C PRO A 173 13.80 32.74 9.32
N ARG A 174 15.03 33.29 9.30
CA ARG A 174 15.76 33.69 10.52
C ARG A 174 15.01 34.75 11.34
N ASP A 175 14.14 35.52 10.69
CA ASP A 175 13.36 36.60 11.27
C ASP A 175 12.38 36.09 12.34
N TYR A 176 11.77 34.92 12.16
CA TYR A 176 10.93 34.29 13.18
C TYR A 176 11.72 33.99 14.48
N ARG A 177 13.00 33.62 14.36
CA ARG A 177 13.90 33.42 15.50
C ARG A 177 14.35 34.75 16.13
N ASN A 178 14.47 35.81 15.34
CA ASN A 178 14.80 37.15 15.84
C ASN A 178 13.61 37.77 16.59
N VAL A 179 12.40 37.70 16.02
CA VAL A 179 11.14 38.11 16.67
C VAL A 179 10.93 37.36 17.99
N ALA A 180 11.10 36.03 18.00
CA ALA A 180 10.99 35.23 19.22
C ALA A 180 12.02 35.62 20.31
N ARG A 181 13.19 36.13 19.93
CA ARG A 181 14.21 36.66 20.86
C ARG A 181 13.76 38.01 21.45
N VAL A 182 13.22 38.92 20.63
CA VAL A 182 12.71 40.23 21.10
C VAL A 182 11.55 40.03 22.09
N PHE A 183 10.61 39.13 21.78
CA PHE A 183 9.49 38.79 22.67
C PHE A 183 9.87 37.83 23.82
N ASN A 184 11.16 37.51 24.00
CA ASN A 184 11.69 36.65 25.07
C ASN A 184 10.91 35.32 25.25
N PHE A 185 10.55 34.66 24.15
CA PHE A 185 9.83 33.39 24.20
C PHE A 185 10.68 32.27 24.79
N THR A 186 10.11 31.54 25.75
CA THR A 186 10.67 30.26 26.22
C THR A 186 10.68 29.24 25.08
N PRO A 187 11.60 28.25 25.09
CA PRO A 187 11.73 27.30 23.98
C PRO A 187 10.45 26.52 23.71
N ASP A 188 9.68 26.15 24.74
CA ASP A 188 8.40 25.48 24.59
C ASP A 188 7.33 26.37 23.93
N ARG A 189 7.23 27.65 24.30
CA ARG A 189 6.34 28.61 23.62
C ARG A 189 6.73 28.80 22.17
N TYR A 190 8.03 28.98 21.88
CA TYR A 190 8.53 29.09 20.51
C TYR A 190 8.19 27.84 19.67
N VAL A 191 8.35 26.63 20.24
CA VAL A 191 7.96 25.38 19.58
C VAL A 191 6.46 25.34 19.29
N ARG A 192 5.60 25.63 20.26
CA ARG A 192 4.13 25.49 20.09
C ARG A 192 3.48 26.61 19.28
N GLN A 193 3.97 27.85 19.42
CA GLN A 193 3.33 29.05 18.87
C GLN A 193 3.94 29.54 17.54
N VAL A 194 5.18 29.15 17.22
CA VAL A 194 5.87 29.58 15.99
C VAL A 194 6.31 28.39 15.15
N LEU A 195 7.05 27.45 15.74
CA LEU A 195 7.64 26.32 15.01
C LEU A 195 6.58 25.34 14.47
N LEU A 196 5.66 24.92 15.34
CA LEU A 196 4.62 23.95 15.02
C LEU A 196 3.64 24.44 13.93
N PRO A 197 3.01 25.63 14.01
CA PRO A 197 2.08 26.08 12.97
C PRO A 197 2.77 26.31 11.61
N PHE A 198 4.02 26.78 11.59
CA PHE A 198 4.79 26.92 10.34
C PHE A 198 5.15 25.56 9.73
N ALA A 199 5.57 24.60 10.55
CA ALA A 199 5.95 23.26 10.08
C ALA A 199 4.73 22.36 9.77
N LEU A 200 3.53 22.68 10.28
CA LEU A 200 2.31 21.88 10.14
C LEU A 200 1.99 21.44 8.70
N PRO A 201 2.00 22.29 7.66
CA PRO A 201 1.76 21.84 6.28
C PRO A 201 2.80 20.81 5.79
N HIS A 202 4.07 20.93 6.22
CA HIS A 202 5.11 19.96 5.90
C HIS A 202 4.97 18.65 6.69
N ILE A 203 4.58 18.73 7.97
CA ILE A 203 4.24 17.56 8.81
C ILE A 203 3.07 16.79 8.17
N LEU A 204 1.98 17.47 7.82
CA LEU A 204 0.81 16.88 7.15
C LEU A 204 1.17 16.28 5.78
N THR A 205 2.08 16.91 5.03
CA THR A 205 2.61 16.34 3.78
C THR A 205 3.41 15.06 4.03
N GLY A 206 4.29 15.05 5.03
CA GLY A 206 5.03 13.86 5.44
C GLY A 206 4.14 12.71 5.88
N LEU A 207 3.14 13.00 6.70
CA LEU A 207 2.11 12.08 7.18
C LEU A 207 1.27 11.49 6.03
N ARG A 208 0.87 12.32 5.05
CA ARG A 208 0.15 11.88 3.85
C ARG A 208 1.00 10.94 2.99
N VAL A 209 2.27 11.27 2.77
CA VAL A 209 3.20 10.44 1.99
C VAL A 209 3.48 9.11 2.70
N SER A 210 3.72 9.14 4.01
CA SER A 210 3.98 7.92 4.79
C SER A 210 2.75 7.01 4.92
N PHE A 211 1.54 7.56 4.92
CA PHE A 211 0.30 6.76 4.85
C PHE A 211 0.16 6.04 3.51
N GLY A 212 0.46 6.72 2.39
CA GLY A 212 0.45 6.10 1.05
C GLY A 212 1.48 4.97 0.92
N ILE A 213 2.66 5.12 1.51
CA ILE A 213 3.69 4.06 1.57
C ILE A 213 3.21 2.90 2.45
N ALA A 214 2.70 3.18 3.65
CA ALA A 214 2.15 2.18 4.57
C ALA A 214 1.03 1.32 3.93
N TRP A 215 0.21 1.93 3.06
CA TRP A 215 -0.81 1.21 2.28
C TRP A 215 -0.20 0.22 1.27
N MET A 216 0.84 0.60 0.53
CA MET A 216 1.50 -0.33 -0.40
C MET A 216 2.19 -1.49 0.33
N VAL A 217 2.68 -1.24 1.55
CA VAL A 217 3.38 -2.22 2.39
C VAL A 217 2.47 -3.36 2.90
N ILE A 218 1.16 -3.16 3.09
CA ILE A 218 0.27 -4.27 3.49
C ILE A 218 -0.10 -5.22 2.33
N VAL A 219 0.03 -4.74 1.08
CA VAL A 219 -0.28 -5.52 -0.13
C VAL A 219 0.90 -6.42 -0.54
N ALA A 220 2.12 -5.88 -0.57
CA ALA A 220 3.28 -6.59 -1.11
C ALA A 220 3.56 -7.99 -0.47
N PRO A 221 3.46 -8.20 0.86
CA PRO A 221 3.62 -9.53 1.46
C PRO A 221 2.52 -10.52 1.06
N ARG A 222 1.27 -10.05 0.85
CA ARG A 222 0.16 -10.92 0.39
C ARG A 222 0.38 -11.41 -1.04
N CYS A 223 0.96 -10.56 -1.90
CA CYS A 223 1.32 -10.90 -3.28
C CYS A 223 2.66 -11.65 -3.40
N SER A 224 3.39 -11.88 -2.30
CA SER A 224 4.70 -12.54 -2.36
C SER A 224 4.57 -14.06 -2.59
N PRO A 225 5.37 -14.67 -3.49
CA PRO A 225 5.34 -16.13 -3.70
C PRO A 225 5.63 -16.94 -2.43
N ALA A 226 6.46 -16.41 -1.52
CA ALA A 226 6.72 -17.00 -0.23
C ALA A 226 5.46 -17.13 0.65
N ARG A 227 4.50 -16.20 0.54
CA ARG A 227 3.21 -16.29 1.24
C ARG A 227 2.28 -17.29 0.57
N ALA A 228 2.22 -17.31 -0.76
CA ALA A 228 1.45 -18.33 -1.51
C ALA A 228 1.91 -19.76 -1.17
N ALA A 229 3.23 -19.98 -1.02
CA ALA A 229 3.77 -21.25 -0.53
C ALA A 229 3.35 -21.55 0.93
N SER A 230 3.34 -20.54 1.81
CA SER A 230 2.94 -20.69 3.22
C SER A 230 1.45 -20.98 3.42
N ASP A 231 0.56 -20.48 2.56
CA ASP A 231 -0.89 -20.67 2.68
C ASP A 231 -1.38 -21.94 1.95
N SER A 232 -0.48 -22.67 1.28
CA SER A 232 -0.76 -23.90 0.53
C SER A 232 -1.27 -25.10 1.37
N SER A 233 -1.19 -25.02 2.70
CA SER A 233 -1.85 -25.97 3.61
C SER A 233 -3.39 -25.84 3.60
N CYS A 234 -3.94 -24.77 3.04
CA CYS A 234 -5.37 -24.71 2.68
C CYS A 234 -5.57 -25.49 1.37
N GLY A 235 -6.04 -26.73 1.49
CA GLY A 235 -6.04 -27.71 0.40
C GLY A 235 -6.92 -27.34 -0.80
N ILE A 236 -6.36 -26.62 -1.77
CA ILE A 236 -6.81 -26.69 -3.16
C ILE A 236 -6.54 -28.12 -3.63
N ARG A 237 -7.57 -28.96 -3.54
CA ARG A 237 -7.61 -30.26 -4.21
C ARG A 237 -7.62 -30.00 -5.70
N THR A 238 -6.44 -29.92 -6.32
CA THR A 238 -6.30 -29.97 -7.77
C THR A 238 -7.01 -31.23 -8.25
N THR A 239 -8.06 -31.05 -9.05
CA THR A 239 -8.82 -32.16 -9.62
C THR A 239 -7.86 -33.00 -10.46
N PRO A 240 -7.69 -34.31 -10.21
CA PRO A 240 -6.80 -35.13 -11.01
C PRO A 240 -7.31 -35.13 -12.45
N SER A 241 -6.53 -34.55 -13.36
CA SER A 241 -6.86 -34.48 -14.78
C SER A 241 -6.89 -35.89 -15.37
N VAL A 242 -8.10 -36.42 -15.53
CA VAL A 242 -8.33 -37.76 -16.09
C VAL A 242 -7.75 -37.85 -17.51
N THR A 243 -7.24 -39.03 -17.86
CA THR A 243 -6.72 -39.42 -19.18
C THR A 243 -5.52 -38.63 -19.75
N LYS A 244 -4.32 -39.15 -19.47
CA LYS A 244 -3.47 -39.62 -20.58
C LYS A 244 -2.83 -40.97 -20.24
N LYS A 245 -3.04 -41.96 -21.11
CA LYS A 245 -2.71 -43.37 -20.90
C LYS A 245 -1.45 -43.74 -21.69
N SER A 246 -0.33 -44.00 -21.01
CA SER A 246 0.83 -44.68 -21.61
C SER A 246 1.74 -45.31 -20.55
N SER A 247 2.24 -46.51 -20.85
CA SER A 247 3.50 -47.13 -20.36
C SER A 247 3.90 -46.98 -18.89
N ALA A 248 3.75 -48.07 -18.13
CA ALA A 248 4.59 -48.40 -16.96
C ALA A 248 5.98 -48.96 -17.45
N PRO A 249 6.99 -49.29 -16.62
CA PRO A 249 6.88 -50.11 -15.40
C PRO A 249 7.64 -49.60 -14.14
N SER A 250 7.34 -50.26 -13.02
CA SER A 250 8.11 -50.28 -11.76
C SER A 250 8.99 -51.57 -11.69
N PRO A 251 9.82 -51.85 -10.66
CA PRO A 251 9.97 -51.17 -9.36
C PRO A 251 11.42 -51.02 -8.84
N SER A 252 11.52 -50.70 -7.54
CA SER A 252 12.68 -50.83 -6.63
C SER A 252 13.71 -49.67 -6.58
N SER A 253 13.64 -48.91 -5.49
CA SER A 253 14.82 -48.45 -4.72
C SER A 253 14.41 -47.79 -3.39
N VAL A 254 15.20 -48.07 -2.35
CA VAL A 254 15.40 -47.29 -1.10
C VAL A 254 14.16 -46.67 -0.43
N ARG A 255 13.52 -47.49 0.41
CA ARG A 255 13.02 -47.04 1.73
C ARG A 255 14.18 -46.43 2.52
N ARG A 256 14.03 -45.22 3.07
CA ARG A 256 14.70 -44.73 4.30
C ARG A 256 14.01 -43.47 4.84
N ASP A 257 13.73 -43.49 6.14
CA ASP A 257 13.95 -42.49 7.19
C ASP A 257 13.74 -40.98 6.87
N CYS A 258 13.15 -40.16 7.74
CA CYS A 258 13.03 -40.29 9.20
C CYS A 258 11.60 -40.24 9.74
N CYS A 259 11.39 -40.92 10.87
CA CYS A 259 10.22 -40.83 11.74
C CYS A 259 10.69 -40.46 13.15
N TRP A 260 9.78 -39.99 14.04
CA TRP A 260 10.01 -39.74 15.48
C TRP A 260 11.05 -38.62 15.81
N ILE A 261 11.11 -37.99 17.00
CA ILE A 261 10.35 -38.04 18.29
C ILE A 261 9.90 -36.58 18.56
N ALA A 262 8.72 -36.20 19.08
CA ALA A 262 7.94 -36.59 20.27
C ALA A 262 6.44 -36.12 20.08
N SER A 263 5.49 -36.04 21.03
CA SER A 263 5.10 -36.67 22.32
C SER A 263 3.96 -35.79 22.90
N SER A 264 2.88 -36.24 23.56
CA SER A 264 2.22 -37.56 23.72
C SER A 264 0.79 -37.32 24.31
N ASN A 265 0.15 -38.33 24.92
CA ASN A 265 -1.26 -38.37 25.40
C ASN A 265 -2.34 -38.24 24.30
N GLY A 266 -3.30 -39.17 24.12
CA GLY A 266 -3.50 -40.48 24.73
C GLY A 266 -4.69 -40.57 25.69
N ARG A 267 -5.86 -40.97 25.18
CA ARG A 267 -6.87 -41.74 25.93
C ARG A 267 -7.82 -42.50 25.01
N ASN A 268 -8.27 -43.68 25.47
CA ASN A 268 -8.87 -44.74 24.67
C ASN A 268 -10.40 -44.63 24.51
N ALA A 269 -10.90 -45.38 23.52
CA ALA A 269 -12.19 -46.10 23.51
C ALA A 269 -13.49 -45.26 23.49
N ARG A 270 -14.62 -45.81 23.00
CA ARG A 270 -14.92 -47.22 22.67
C ARG A 270 -15.58 -47.35 21.32
#